data_AF-A0A1Q7ZL34-F1
#
_entry.id   AF-A0A1Q7ZL34-F1
#
_cell.length_a   1.000
_cell.length_b   1.000
_cell.length_c   1.000
_cell.angle_alpha   90.00
_cell.angle_beta   90.00
_cell.angle_gamma   90.00
#
_symmetry.space_group_name_H-M   'P 1'
#
loop_
_entity.id
_entity.type
_entity.pdbx_description
1 polymer ?
#
loop_
_entity_poly.entity_id
_entity_poly.type
_entity_poly.pdbx_seq_one_letter_code
_entity_poly.pdbx_strand_id
1 'polypeptide(L)'
;MPRRAARGPPKQKTTILFKAGNLPSNPDELFRRVFWKSDFLAAEAHNFWREVKKAEPAGLPIQAWKDWISKRGMSVGQFYNMIHGLVGAGFIEKKDSRWHLSEGFLRELEQMLTVYSTESGLRYQLA
;
A
#
# COMPACT_ATOMS: atom_id res chain seq x y z
N MET A 1 -22.86 -12.75 36.86
CA MET A 1 -21.44 -12.78 36.44
C MET A 1 -21.37 -12.44 34.94
N PRO A 2 -20.82 -11.30 34.51
CA PRO A 2 -20.67 -11.02 33.08
C PRO A 2 -19.51 -11.84 32.50
N ARG A 3 -19.76 -12.52 31.38
CA ARG A 3 -18.81 -13.42 30.71
C ARG A 3 -17.72 -12.57 30.03
N ARG A 4 -16.45 -12.69 30.47
CA ARG A 4 -15.29 -12.12 29.76
C ARG A 4 -15.23 -12.72 28.35
N ALA A 5 -15.13 -11.88 27.32
CA ALA A 5 -14.84 -12.32 25.97
C ALA A 5 -13.45 -13.00 25.95
N ALA A 6 -13.42 -14.31 25.71
CA ALA A 6 -12.17 -15.03 25.51
C ALA A 6 -11.51 -14.53 24.22
N ARG A 7 -10.29 -13.98 24.33
CA ARG A 7 -9.45 -13.70 23.16
C ARG A 7 -9.17 -15.02 22.46
N GLY A 8 -9.77 -15.22 21.28
CA GLY A 8 -9.45 -16.38 20.44
C GLY A 8 -7.98 -16.38 20.03
N PRO A 9 -7.44 -17.53 19.56
CA PRO A 9 -6.06 -17.62 19.10
C PRO A 9 -5.77 -16.56 18.02
N PRO A 10 -4.55 -16.00 17.97
CA PRO A 10 -4.19 -14.98 16.99
C PRO A 10 -4.46 -15.49 15.57
N LYS A 11 -5.12 -14.67 14.75
CA LYS A 11 -5.43 -14.97 13.35
C LYS A 11 -4.13 -15.35 12.63
N GLN A 12 -4.03 -16.59 12.15
CA GLN A 12 -2.89 -17.02 11.32
C GLN A 12 -2.84 -16.14 10.06
N LYS A 13 -1.80 -15.29 9.96
CA LYS A 13 -1.45 -14.58 8.73
C LYS A 13 -0.34 -15.36 8.05
N THR A 14 -0.55 -15.78 6.81
CA THR A 14 0.51 -16.35 5.97
C THR A 14 0.36 -15.89 4.53
N THR A 15 1.33 -15.10 4.05
CA THR A 15 1.93 -15.19 2.70
C THR A 15 3.19 -14.31 2.65
N ILE A 16 4.30 -14.90 2.20
CA ILE A 16 5.48 -14.22 1.66
C ILE A 16 5.81 -14.94 0.35
N LEU A 17 5.86 -14.25 -0.78
CA LEU A 17 6.45 -14.81 -2.01
C LEU A 17 7.39 -13.79 -2.66
N PHE A 18 8.69 -14.01 -2.48
CA PHE A 18 9.74 -13.35 -3.24
C PHE A 18 10.39 -14.38 -4.17
N LYS A 19 10.22 -14.19 -5.48
CA LYS A 19 11.00 -14.91 -6.50
C LYS A 19 12.19 -14.05 -6.87
N ALA A 20 13.40 -14.55 -6.59
CA ALA A 20 14.65 -13.86 -6.94
C ALA A 20 14.67 -13.47 -8.43
N GLY A 21 15.24 -12.30 -8.73
CA GLY A 21 15.35 -11.78 -10.11
C GLY A 21 14.11 -11.06 -10.65
N ASN A 22 13.01 -11.00 -9.90
CA ASN A 22 11.80 -10.28 -10.31
C ASN A 22 11.47 -9.14 -9.33
N LEU A 23 12.42 -8.26 -9.04
CA LEU A 23 12.18 -7.03 -8.26
C LEU A 23 11.71 -5.90 -9.18
N PRO A 24 10.81 -4.99 -8.73
CA PRO A 24 10.43 -3.85 -9.55
C PRO A 24 11.66 -2.95 -9.73
N SER A 25 11.99 -2.64 -10.99
CA SER A 25 13.15 -1.80 -11.33
C SER A 25 12.87 -0.30 -11.24
N ASN A 26 11.59 0.06 -11.25
CA ASN A 26 11.13 1.45 -11.22
C ASN A 26 9.74 1.55 -10.56
N PRO A 27 9.29 2.77 -10.18
CA PRO A 27 7.99 2.96 -9.55
C PRO A 27 6.81 2.47 -10.38
N ASP A 28 6.84 2.63 -11.71
CA ASP A 28 5.71 2.21 -12.55
C ASP A 28 5.51 0.70 -12.54
N GLU A 29 6.60 -0.08 -12.54
CA GLU A 29 6.56 -1.52 -12.33
C GLU A 29 6.01 -1.91 -10.95
N LEU A 30 6.34 -1.14 -9.91
CA LEU A 30 5.80 -1.37 -8.57
C LEU A 30 4.27 -1.25 -8.56
N PHE A 31 3.71 -0.18 -9.13
CA PHE A 31 2.26 0.00 -9.22
C PHE A 31 1.59 -1.02 -10.16
N ARG A 32 2.22 -1.36 -11.30
CA ARG A 32 1.72 -2.41 -12.20
C ARG A 32 1.59 -3.77 -11.51
N ARG A 33 2.44 -4.10 -10.53
CA ARG A 33 2.32 -5.37 -9.78
C ARG A 33 1.07 -5.40 -8.90
N VAL A 34 0.72 -4.27 -8.30
CA VAL A 34 -0.53 -4.14 -7.52
C VAL A 34 -1.75 -4.19 -8.46
N PHE A 35 -1.66 -3.52 -9.61
CA PHE A 35 -2.75 -3.38 -10.58
C PHE A 35 -2.51 -4.17 -11.86
N TRP A 36 -2.05 -5.42 -11.75
CA TRP A 36 -1.56 -6.23 -12.88
C TRP A 36 -2.58 -6.48 -14.00
N LYS A 37 -3.87 -6.31 -13.73
CA LYS A 37 -4.95 -6.44 -14.71
C LYS A 37 -5.23 -5.15 -15.50
N SER A 38 -4.64 -4.02 -15.13
CA SER A 38 -4.98 -2.72 -15.72
C SER A 38 -3.85 -1.71 -15.60
N ASP A 39 -3.19 -1.43 -16.73
CA ASP A 39 -2.19 -0.34 -16.83
C ASP A 39 -2.79 1.03 -16.53
N PHE A 40 -4.04 1.26 -16.92
CA PHE A 40 -4.75 2.49 -16.60
C PHE A 40 -4.86 2.70 -15.08
N LEU A 41 -5.30 1.67 -14.33
CA LEU A 41 -5.37 1.77 -12.88
C LEU A 41 -3.99 1.87 -12.24
N ALA A 42 -2.96 1.22 -12.79
CA ALA A 42 -1.60 1.36 -12.30
C ALA A 42 -1.09 2.80 -12.41
N ALA A 43 -1.27 3.43 -13.59
CA ALA A 43 -0.87 4.81 -13.82
C ALA A 43 -1.65 5.79 -12.93
N GLU A 44 -2.96 5.61 -12.82
CA GLU A 44 -3.80 6.46 -11.98
C GLU A 44 -3.52 6.28 -10.49
N ALA A 45 -3.20 5.06 -10.05
CA ALA A 45 -2.77 4.80 -8.68
C ALA A 45 -1.47 5.53 -8.35
N HIS A 46 -0.50 5.52 -9.26
CA HIS A 46 0.75 6.26 -9.10
C HIS A 46 0.47 7.78 -9.04
N ASN A 47 -0.37 8.30 -9.93
CA ASN A 47 -0.77 9.71 -9.91
C ASN A 47 -1.46 10.10 -8.61
N PHE A 48 -2.42 9.29 -8.13
CA PHE A 48 -3.13 9.53 -6.88
C PHE A 48 -2.17 9.51 -5.68
N TRP A 49 -1.28 8.53 -5.63
CA TRP A 49 -0.26 8.43 -4.58
C TRP A 49 0.64 9.67 -4.54
N ARG A 50 1.05 10.23 -5.70
CA ARG A 50 1.83 11.47 -5.76
C ARG A 50 1.05 12.68 -5.21
N GLU A 51 -0.26 12.75 -5.45
CA GLU A 51 -1.08 13.83 -4.89
C GLU A 51 -1.28 13.68 -3.37
N VAL A 52 -1.42 12.45 -2.87
CA VAL A 52 -1.38 12.19 -1.41
C VAL A 52 -0.04 12.66 -0.83
N LYS A 53 1.09 12.30 -1.46
CA LYS A 53 2.42 12.75 -1.05
C LYS A 53 2.55 14.27 -0.99
N LYS A 54 2.01 14.99 -1.99
CA LYS A 54 2.03 16.46 -2.03
C LYS A 54 1.16 17.09 -0.93
N ALA A 55 0.12 16.39 -0.49
CA ALA A 55 -0.79 16.86 0.56
C ALA A 55 -0.25 16.61 1.97
N GLU A 56 0.83 15.85 2.15
CA GLU A 56 1.45 15.66 3.45
C GLU A 56 2.04 16.96 4.01
N PRO A 57 1.98 17.18 5.34
CA PRO A 57 1.47 16.29 6.39
C PRO A 57 -0.05 16.38 6.62
N ALA A 58 -0.74 17.25 5.88
CA ALA A 58 -2.16 17.51 6.09
C ALA A 58 -3.08 16.39 5.58
N GLY A 59 -2.62 15.61 4.61
CA GLY A 59 -3.36 14.51 3.98
C GLY A 59 -4.39 14.99 2.95
N LEU A 60 -4.70 14.11 1.99
CA LEU A 60 -5.65 14.38 0.93
C LEU A 60 -7.09 14.08 1.39
N PRO A 61 -8.06 15.02 1.32
CA PRO A 61 -9.43 14.75 1.74
C PRO A 61 -10.04 13.55 1.03
N ILE A 62 -10.79 12.69 1.76
CA ILE A 62 -11.41 11.51 1.13
C ILE A 62 -12.38 11.87 0.01
N GLN A 63 -12.99 13.07 0.04
CA GLN A 63 -13.90 13.59 -0.99
C GLN A 63 -13.20 13.92 -2.31
N ALA A 64 -11.86 13.91 -2.37
CA ALA A 64 -11.09 14.16 -3.60
C ALA A 64 -11.45 13.18 -4.74
N TRP A 65 -12.09 12.05 -4.42
CA TRP A 65 -12.60 11.11 -5.41
C TRP A 65 -13.49 11.76 -6.48
N LYS A 66 -14.30 12.76 -6.10
CA LYS A 66 -15.24 13.43 -7.02
C LYS A 66 -14.49 14.15 -8.14
N ASP A 67 -13.50 14.94 -7.76
CA ASP A 67 -12.65 15.67 -8.68
C ASP A 67 -11.78 14.71 -9.49
N TRP A 68 -11.33 13.62 -8.87
CA TRP A 68 -10.50 12.61 -9.53
C TRP A 68 -11.25 11.95 -10.69
N ILE A 69 -12.46 11.46 -10.42
CA ILE A 69 -13.34 10.81 -11.40
C ILE A 69 -13.63 11.75 -12.56
N SER A 70 -14.00 13.01 -12.26
CA SER A 70 -14.32 14.00 -13.27
C SER A 70 -13.13 14.35 -14.16
N LYS A 71 -11.94 14.55 -13.58
CA LYS A 71 -10.73 14.99 -14.31
C LYS A 71 -10.01 13.87 -15.06
N ARG A 72 -10.21 12.62 -14.66
CA ARG A 72 -9.45 11.46 -15.16
C ARG A 72 -10.28 10.47 -15.96
N GLY A 73 -11.56 10.76 -16.19
CA GLY A 73 -12.46 9.89 -16.97
C GLY A 73 -12.63 8.50 -16.35
N MET A 74 -12.55 8.42 -15.02
CA MET A 74 -12.57 7.17 -14.27
C MET A 74 -13.96 6.94 -13.67
N SER A 75 -14.50 5.72 -13.71
CA SER A 75 -15.75 5.40 -13.02
C SER A 75 -15.57 5.32 -11.49
N VAL A 76 -16.68 5.45 -10.76
CA VAL A 76 -16.70 5.30 -9.28
C VAL A 76 -16.16 3.93 -8.85
N GLY A 77 -16.54 2.87 -9.56
CA GLY A 77 -16.05 1.52 -9.27
C GLY A 77 -14.53 1.38 -9.50
N GLN A 78 -14.01 1.95 -10.58
CA GLN A 78 -12.56 1.98 -10.84
C GLN A 78 -11.80 2.74 -9.76
N PHE A 79 -12.32 3.87 -9.29
CA PHE A 79 -11.71 4.64 -8.20
C PHE A 79 -11.65 3.82 -6.92
N TYR A 80 -12.74 3.18 -6.51
CA TYR A 80 -12.73 2.34 -5.31
C TYR A 80 -11.80 1.13 -5.45
N ASN A 81 -11.77 0.48 -6.62
CA ASN A 81 -10.81 -0.60 -6.89
C ASN A 81 -9.35 -0.12 -6.75
N MET A 82 -9.05 1.07 -7.26
CA MET A 82 -7.74 1.72 -7.13
C MET A 82 -7.38 1.96 -5.65
N ILE A 83 -8.29 2.60 -4.89
CA ILE A 83 -8.08 2.86 -3.47
C ILE A 83 -7.91 1.56 -2.67
N HIS A 84 -8.72 0.54 -2.94
CA HIS A 84 -8.58 -0.77 -2.29
C HIS A 84 -7.23 -1.42 -2.57
N GLY A 85 -6.71 -1.31 -3.80
CA GLY A 85 -5.37 -1.78 -4.13
C GLY A 85 -4.27 -1.03 -3.38
N LEU A 86 -4.35 0.30 -3.32
CA LEU A 86 -3.37 1.13 -2.61
C LEU A 86 -3.36 0.87 -1.10
N VAL A 87 -4.54 0.78 -0.48
CA VAL A 87 -4.68 0.47 0.95
C VAL A 87 -4.25 -0.98 1.22
N GLY A 88 -4.68 -1.93 0.39
CA GLY A 88 -4.35 -3.34 0.54
C GLY A 88 -2.86 -3.64 0.41
N ALA A 89 -2.15 -2.89 -0.44
CA ALA A 89 -0.69 -2.95 -0.57
C ALA A 89 0.07 -2.17 0.50
N GLY A 90 -0.62 -1.41 1.36
CA GLY A 90 0.00 -0.60 2.41
C GLY A 90 0.70 0.66 1.88
N PHE A 91 0.32 1.17 0.70
CA PHE A 91 0.90 2.41 0.15
C PHE A 91 0.27 3.66 0.74
N ILE A 92 -1.01 3.59 1.10
CA ILE A 92 -1.76 4.68 1.74
C ILE A 92 -2.61 4.14 2.88
N GLU A 93 -2.98 5.03 3.80
CA GLU A 93 -3.90 4.75 4.89
C GLU A 93 -4.91 5.89 5.08
N LYS A 94 -6.03 5.59 5.76
CA LYS A 94 -7.04 6.58 6.09
C LYS A 94 -6.86 7.05 7.54
N LYS A 95 -6.68 8.34 7.74
CA LYS A 95 -6.61 9.00 9.07
C LYS A 95 -7.42 10.29 9.03
N ASP A 96 -8.22 10.54 10.06
CA ASP A 96 -9.00 11.79 10.21
C ASP A 96 -9.80 12.21 8.96
N SER A 97 -10.42 11.24 8.27
CA SER A 97 -11.14 11.43 7.00
C SER A 97 -10.28 11.98 5.86
N ARG A 98 -9.00 11.65 5.86
CA ARG A 98 -8.02 11.97 4.83
C ARG A 98 -7.18 10.74 4.49
N TRP A 99 -6.66 10.72 3.27
CA TRP A 99 -5.66 9.77 2.82
C TRP A 99 -4.27 10.30 3.13
N HIS A 100 -3.45 9.44 3.70
CA HIS A 100 -2.04 9.69 3.98
C HIS A 100 -1.18 8.58 3.39
N LEU A 101 0.10 8.88 3.15
CA LEU A 101 1.08 7.84 2.90
C LEU A 101 1.18 6.94 4.13
N SER A 102 1.12 5.63 3.92
CA SER A 102 1.34 4.70 5.03
C SER A 102 2.82 4.35 5.11
N GLU A 103 3.36 4.38 6.33
CA GLU A 103 4.66 3.81 6.65
C GLU A 103 4.59 2.28 6.85
N GLY A 104 3.38 1.70 6.84
CA GLY A 104 3.15 0.28 7.13
C GLY A 104 3.98 -0.65 6.24
N PHE A 105 3.94 -0.42 4.93
CA PHE A 105 4.68 -1.25 3.97
C PHE A 105 6.20 -1.19 4.18
N LEU A 106 6.76 0.02 4.39
CA LEU A 106 8.19 0.19 4.62
C LEU A 106 8.63 -0.49 5.92
N ARG A 107 7.87 -0.30 7.01
CA ARG A 107 8.16 -0.94 8.30
C ARG A 107 8.16 -2.46 8.21
N GLU A 108 7.23 -3.05 7.45
CA GLU A 108 7.20 -4.50 7.23
C GLU A 108 8.44 -4.99 6.47
N LEU A 109 8.88 -4.26 5.43
CA LEU A 109 10.10 -4.59 4.68
C LEU A 109 11.36 -4.47 5.54
N GLU A 110 11.50 -3.40 6.31
CA GLU A 110 12.62 -3.18 7.24
C GLU A 110 12.72 -4.30 8.28
N GLN A 111 11.57 -4.70 8.85
CA GLN A 111 11.51 -5.80 9.80
C GLN A 111 11.91 -7.13 9.14
N MET A 112 11.43 -7.42 7.92
CA MET A 112 11.80 -8.63 7.19
C MET A 112 13.30 -8.69 6.88
N LEU A 113 13.89 -7.58 6.41
CA LEU A 113 15.32 -7.46 6.17
C LEU A 113 16.12 -7.71 7.44
N THR A 114 15.71 -7.08 8.55
CA THR A 114 16.38 -7.25 9.85
C THR A 114 16.39 -8.70 10.31
N VAL A 115 15.23 -9.38 10.24
CA VAL A 115 15.11 -10.79 10.65
C VAL A 115 15.94 -11.70 9.74
N TYR A 116 15.87 -11.52 8.41
CA TYR A 116 16.61 -12.37 7.48
C TYR A 116 18.13 -12.16 7.55
N SER A 117 18.59 -10.92 7.68
CA SER A 117 20.01 -10.61 7.87
C SER A 117 20.57 -11.19 9.16
N THR A 118 19.78 -11.17 10.24
CA THR A 118 20.17 -11.78 11.53
C THR A 118 20.33 -13.29 11.39
N GLU A 119 19.39 -13.95 10.71
CA GLU A 119 19.41 -15.41 10.52
C GLU A 119 20.52 -15.86 9.56
N SER A 120 20.72 -15.14 8.46
CA SER A 120 21.68 -15.52 7.41
C SER A 120 23.12 -15.07 7.66
N GLY A 121 23.34 -14.12 8.58
CA GLY A 121 24.63 -13.45 8.77
C GLY A 121 25.02 -12.50 7.62
N LEU A 122 24.16 -12.32 6.61
CA LEU A 122 24.39 -11.41 5.49
C LEU A 122 24.07 -9.98 5.91
N ARG A 123 25.07 -9.08 5.81
CA ARG A 123 24.85 -7.64 6.00
C ARG A 123 24.16 -7.05 4.78
N TYR A 124 22.99 -6.46 4.98
CA TYR A 124 22.37 -5.59 4.00
C TYR A 124 23.00 -4.19 4.09
N GLN A 125 23.47 -3.66 2.96
CA GLN A 125 23.85 -2.25 2.85
C GLN A 125 22.81 -1.57 1.97
N LEU A 126 22.16 -0.53 2.51
CA LEU A 126 21.43 0.43 1.69
C LEU A 126 22.47 1.17 0.83
N ALA A 127 22.37 1.01 -0.49
CA ALA A 127 23.15 1.79 -1.44
C ALA A 127 22.68 3.25 -1.46
#